data_AF-A0A373DHZ6-F1
#
_entry.id   AF-A0A373DHZ6-F1
#
_cell.length_a   1.000
_cell.length_b   1.000
_cell.length_c   1.000
_cell.angle_alpha   90.00
_cell.angle_beta   90.00
_cell.angle_gamma   90.00
#
_symmetry.space_group_name_H-M   'P 1'
#
loop_
_entity.id
_entity.type
_entity.pdbx_description
1 polymer ?
#
loop_
_entity_poly.entity_id
_entity_poly.type
_entity_poly.pdbx_seq_one_letter_code
_entity_poly.pdbx_strand_id
1 'polypeptide(L)'
;MSDPNTNAPRPNSPAQEPAQDASQQGAQQPFSWQTSQGREHDAAQAPQQRPQPKRREKAPRPEGSGAGLSTFLKVSIILLAGLTIASISLLFIGDFEGKFERVFSTFALFAVFVLFTALDTRREQKSEWYAPVALIANAYILGLLLIVIWMTPYDSFSLIWEIFWKSVFVILVTRLVIFCCQVLLQIGERLPVVVARFAFVTSVLAVLSGILFTAPVGIEAFDLHIPDLYWKIATALLILTALGLSITLLLRWSYGSEAREAARAAAATARAAASQQAQQPGQGAPQLQVQQPAQVQAQPLLPWPTFPDGRPLPARPDGQPDFSALGPGQAGQR
;
A
#
# COMPACT_ATOMS: atom_id res chain seq x y z
N MET A 1 75.98 -17.77 11.79
CA MET A 1 75.04 -18.00 12.92
C MET A 1 73.71 -17.42 12.46
N SER A 2 72.91 -18.03 11.57
CA SER A 2 72.49 -19.45 11.47
C SER A 2 72.02 -19.89 12.86
N ASP A 3 70.74 -20.12 13.15
CA ASP A 3 69.71 -20.88 12.40
C ASP A 3 68.31 -20.67 13.10
N PRO A 4 67.20 -21.35 12.80
CA PRO A 4 66.13 -20.82 11.94
C PRO A 4 64.68 -21.03 12.46
N ASN A 5 63.73 -20.47 11.72
CA ASN A 5 62.42 -21.01 11.28
C ASN A 5 61.75 -22.18 12.05
N THR A 6 60.45 -22.07 12.36
CA THR A 6 59.40 -23.12 12.22
C THR A 6 58.02 -22.45 12.45
N ASN A 7 57.23 -22.13 11.41
CA ASN A 7 56.20 -22.96 10.75
C ASN A 7 55.16 -23.54 11.73
N ALA A 8 53.83 -23.53 11.54
CA ALA A 8 53.00 -23.21 10.37
C ALA A 8 51.50 -23.07 10.84
N PRO A 9 50.46 -23.60 10.16
CA PRO A 9 49.54 -22.81 9.35
C PRO A 9 48.05 -22.94 9.76
N ARG A 10 47.19 -22.04 9.26
CA ARG A 10 45.76 -22.37 8.98
C ARG A 10 45.71 -23.14 7.65
N PRO A 11 44.87 -24.18 7.47
CA PRO A 11 43.51 -23.92 6.96
C PRO A 11 42.42 -25.00 7.26
N ASN A 12 41.19 -24.62 6.88
CA ASN A 12 40.08 -25.45 6.36
C ASN A 12 39.26 -26.39 7.25
N SER A 13 37.95 -26.09 7.28
CA SER A 13 36.84 -27.06 7.35
C SER A 13 36.92 -28.07 6.19
N PRO A 14 36.40 -29.30 6.36
CA PRO A 14 35.07 -29.60 5.81
C PRO A 14 34.23 -30.64 6.59
N ALA A 15 32.92 -30.58 6.31
CA ALA A 15 31.93 -31.66 6.11
C ALA A 15 31.79 -32.87 7.08
N GLN A 16 30.52 -33.08 7.45
CA GLN A 16 29.74 -34.34 7.48
C GLN A 16 30.25 -35.53 8.29
N GLU A 17 29.42 -35.99 9.24
CA GLU A 17 29.21 -37.43 9.48
C GLU A 17 27.76 -37.76 9.92
N PRO A 18 27.31 -39.02 9.73
CA PRO A 18 25.91 -39.44 9.55
C PRO A 18 25.33 -40.27 10.71
N ALA A 19 24.06 -40.71 10.52
CA ALA A 19 23.46 -41.97 10.99
C ALA A 19 23.29 -42.15 12.53
N GLN A 20 22.33 -42.88 13.11
CA GLN A 20 21.24 -43.76 12.70
C GLN A 20 20.47 -44.06 14.01
N ASP A 21 19.14 -44.16 13.93
CA ASP A 21 18.26 -45.08 14.70
C ASP A 21 16.83 -44.52 14.70
N ALA A 22 15.74 -45.26 14.61
CA ALA A 22 15.42 -46.57 14.05
C ALA A 22 13.89 -46.64 14.10
N SER A 23 13.27 -47.08 13.01
CA SER A 23 12.05 -47.91 12.96
C SER A 23 10.79 -47.57 13.78
N GLN A 24 9.69 -47.32 13.06
CA GLN A 24 8.48 -48.17 13.05
C GLN A 24 7.56 -47.70 11.91
N GLN A 25 7.38 -48.50 10.84
CA GLN A 25 6.23 -49.42 10.62
C GLN A 25 4.88 -48.66 10.62
N GLY A 26 4.01 -48.71 9.61
CA GLY A 26 3.86 -49.56 8.43
C GLY A 26 2.45 -49.30 7.83
N ALA A 27 2.12 -50.02 6.74
CA ALA A 27 0.87 -50.02 5.95
C ALA A 27 0.73 -48.83 4.96
N GLN A 28 1.09 -48.92 3.67
CA GLN A 28 0.66 -49.84 2.59
C GLN A 28 -0.86 -49.91 2.32
N GLN A 29 -1.28 -49.09 1.33
CA GLN A 29 -2.13 -49.40 0.16
C GLN A 29 -3.61 -49.85 0.36
N PRO A 30 -4.49 -49.85 -0.70
CA PRO A 30 -4.38 -49.29 -2.05
C PRO A 30 -5.60 -48.47 -2.55
N PHE A 31 -5.32 -47.79 -3.66
CA PHE A 31 -6.17 -47.44 -4.81
C PHE A 31 -7.43 -48.32 -5.08
N SER A 32 -8.57 -47.70 -5.40
CA SER A 32 -9.58 -48.28 -6.31
C SER A 32 -10.41 -47.21 -7.02
N TRP A 33 -10.56 -47.36 -8.34
CA TRP A 33 -11.50 -46.64 -9.19
C TRP A 33 -12.77 -47.47 -9.32
N GLN A 34 -13.98 -46.89 -9.22
CA GLN A 34 -15.15 -47.38 -9.96
C GLN A 34 -16.37 -46.42 -9.93
N THR A 35 -16.45 -45.64 -11.00
CA THR A 35 -17.55 -45.50 -11.96
C THR A 35 -18.90 -46.17 -11.66
N SER A 36 -19.94 -45.34 -11.76
CA SER A 36 -21.18 -45.50 -12.58
C SER A 36 -22.48 -46.08 -12.02
N GLN A 37 -23.56 -45.42 -12.50
CA GLN A 37 -24.96 -45.85 -12.68
C GLN A 37 -25.83 -45.90 -11.42
N GLY A 38 -27.05 -45.37 -11.37
CA GLY A 38 -27.95 -44.88 -12.42
C GLY A 38 -29.40 -45.31 -12.08
N ARG A 39 -30.36 -44.42 -12.34
CA ARG A 39 -31.83 -44.63 -12.44
C ARG A 39 -32.61 -44.92 -11.15
N GLU A 40 -33.54 -44.05 -10.73
CA GLU A 40 -34.87 -43.68 -11.29
C GLU A 40 -36.02 -44.57 -10.76
N HIS A 41 -37.18 -43.91 -10.65
CA HIS A 41 -38.55 -44.39 -10.37
C HIS A 41 -39.06 -44.12 -8.94
N ASP A 42 -39.87 -43.07 -8.76
CA ASP A 42 -41.35 -43.01 -8.94
C ASP A 42 -42.06 -43.49 -7.66
N ALA A 43 -43.14 -42.92 -7.13
CA ALA A 43 -44.01 -41.81 -7.47
C ALA A 43 -44.91 -41.52 -6.24
N ALA A 44 -45.60 -40.37 -6.30
CA ALA A 44 -46.95 -40.14 -5.75
C ALA A 44 -47.14 -39.93 -4.23
N GLN A 45 -47.43 -38.68 -3.83
CA GLN A 45 -48.75 -38.21 -3.34
C GLN A 45 -48.62 -36.99 -2.42
N ALA A 46 -49.28 -35.90 -2.81
CA ALA A 46 -49.64 -34.79 -1.91
C ALA A 46 -50.84 -35.20 -1.03
N PRO A 47 -51.06 -34.56 0.14
CA PRO A 47 -51.83 -33.31 0.09
C PRO A 47 -51.29 -32.17 0.97
N GLN A 48 -51.70 -30.98 0.57
CA GLN A 48 -51.50 -29.69 1.22
C GLN A 48 -51.98 -29.66 2.68
N GLN A 49 -51.13 -29.17 3.58
CA GLN A 49 -51.53 -28.49 4.82
C GLN A 49 -50.72 -27.20 4.98
N ARG A 50 -51.40 -26.05 4.87
CA ARG A 50 -51.01 -24.79 5.53
C ARG A 50 -51.93 -24.61 6.75
N PRO A 51 -51.68 -23.71 7.71
CA PRO A 51 -50.43 -23.07 8.13
C PRO A 51 -50.22 -23.21 9.66
N GLN A 52 -48.97 -23.21 10.15
CA GLN A 52 -48.73 -22.82 11.55
C GLN A 52 -47.55 -21.83 11.64
N PRO A 53 -47.74 -20.68 12.30
CA PRO A 53 -46.68 -19.72 12.52
C PRO A 53 -45.77 -20.27 13.62
N LYS A 54 -44.64 -20.88 13.22
CA LYS A 54 -43.56 -21.17 14.17
C LYS A 54 -43.04 -19.86 14.72
N ARG A 55 -43.48 -19.58 15.95
CA ARG A 55 -42.86 -18.73 16.96
C ARG A 55 -41.36 -18.63 16.67
N ARG A 56 -40.93 -17.45 16.23
CA ARG A 56 -39.53 -17.14 15.92
C ARG A 56 -38.75 -17.30 17.22
N GLU A 57 -38.20 -18.48 17.41
CA GLU A 57 -37.24 -18.79 18.45
C GLU A 57 -36.09 -17.81 18.27
N LYS A 58 -35.91 -16.95 19.27
CA LYS A 58 -34.91 -15.92 19.31
C LYS A 58 -33.56 -16.62 19.32
N ALA A 59 -32.94 -16.72 18.15
CA ALA A 59 -31.57 -17.20 18.02
C ALA A 59 -30.70 -16.43 19.03
N PRO A 60 -29.84 -17.11 19.80
CA PRO A 60 -28.90 -16.44 20.66
C PRO A 60 -28.04 -15.53 19.78
N ARG A 61 -28.03 -14.23 20.12
CA ARG A 61 -27.04 -13.32 19.56
C ARG A 61 -25.67 -13.93 19.86
N PRO A 62 -24.74 -14.04 18.89
CA PRO A 62 -23.35 -14.25 19.24
C PRO A 62 -22.89 -13.01 20.00
N GLU A 63 -22.94 -13.10 21.33
CA GLU A 63 -22.08 -12.29 22.18
C GLU A 63 -20.63 -12.66 21.86
N GLY A 64 -19.79 -11.64 21.73
CA GLY A 64 -18.35 -11.84 21.60
C GLY A 64 -17.82 -11.87 20.17
N SER A 65 -18.28 -10.99 19.29
CA SER A 65 -17.31 -10.33 18.42
C SER A 65 -16.45 -9.45 19.34
N GLY A 66 -15.48 -10.09 20.01
CA GLY A 66 -14.38 -9.38 20.63
C GLY A 66 -13.76 -8.57 19.52
N ALA A 67 -14.06 -7.27 19.49
CA ALA A 67 -13.41 -6.32 18.62
C ALA A 67 -11.92 -6.44 18.95
N GLY A 68 -11.21 -7.25 18.18
CA GLY A 68 -9.80 -7.48 18.37
C GLY A 68 -9.16 -6.11 18.34
N LEU A 69 -8.72 -5.62 19.50
CA LEU A 69 -8.04 -4.34 19.63
C LEU A 69 -6.99 -4.33 18.53
N SER A 70 -7.17 -3.44 17.55
CA SER A 70 -6.31 -3.33 16.38
C SER A 70 -4.87 -3.42 16.85
N THR A 71 -4.04 -4.24 16.20
CA THR A 71 -2.63 -4.42 16.57
C THR A 71 -1.93 -3.07 16.76
N PHE A 72 -2.33 -2.09 15.95
CA PHE A 72 -1.94 -0.69 16.08
C PHE A 72 -2.25 -0.07 17.45
N LEU A 73 -3.46 -0.27 17.99
CA LEU A 73 -3.87 0.21 19.31
C LEU A 73 -3.11 -0.52 20.43
N LYS A 74 -2.83 -1.82 20.29
CA LYS A 74 -2.01 -2.58 21.27
C LYS A 74 -0.58 -2.06 21.30
N VAL A 75 0.04 -1.86 20.14
CA VAL A 75 1.40 -1.29 20.05
C VAL A 75 1.43 0.14 20.60
N SER A 76 0.43 0.97 20.26
CA SER A 76 0.32 2.33 20.80
C SER A 76 0.16 2.35 22.32
N ILE A 77 -0.67 1.47 22.90
CA ILE A 77 -0.83 1.34 24.36
C ILE A 77 0.47 0.89 25.03
N ILE A 78 1.16 -0.10 24.47
CA ILE A 78 2.44 -0.59 25.03
C ILE A 78 3.51 0.50 24.97
N LEU A 79 3.59 1.25 23.87
CA LEU A 79 4.50 2.37 23.73
C LEU A 79 4.16 3.51 24.70
N LEU A 80 2.89 3.85 24.85
CA LEU A 80 2.44 4.89 25.78
C LEU A 80 2.75 4.50 27.24
N ALA A 81 2.50 3.23 27.60
CA ALA A 81 2.80 2.69 28.92
C ALA A 81 4.31 2.69 29.20
N GLY A 82 5.11 2.21 28.24
CA GLY A 82 6.57 2.23 28.34
C GLY A 82 7.13 3.66 28.47
N LEU A 83 6.57 4.59 27.70
CA LEU A 83 6.88 6.02 27.77
C LEU A 83 6.59 6.60 29.15
N THR A 84 5.40 6.33 29.72
CA THR A 84 5.05 6.81 31.06
C THR A 84 5.95 6.21 32.15
N ILE A 85 6.22 4.91 32.09
CA ILE A 85 7.07 4.24 33.09
C ILE A 85 8.48 4.81 33.05
N ALA A 86 9.05 4.94 31.85
CA ALA A 86 10.41 5.43 31.72
C ALA A 86 10.50 6.92 32.09
N SER A 87 9.48 7.75 31.78
CA SER A 87 9.37 9.14 32.25
C SER A 87 9.33 9.24 33.78
N ILE A 88 8.59 8.36 34.45
CA ILE A 88 8.53 8.29 35.92
C ILE A 88 9.89 7.85 36.50
N SER A 89 10.53 6.83 35.92
CA SER A 89 11.83 6.33 36.38
C SER A 89 12.93 7.39 36.32
N LEU A 90 12.89 8.31 35.35
CA LEU A 90 13.91 9.36 35.20
C LEU A 90 13.77 10.49 36.20
N LEU A 91 12.55 10.81 36.62
CA LEU A 91 12.32 11.79 37.69
C LEU A 91 12.96 11.37 39.01
N PHE A 92 13.18 10.07 39.21
CA PHE A 92 13.77 9.51 40.43
C PHE A 92 15.27 9.24 40.36
N ILE A 93 15.93 9.34 39.20
CA ILE A 93 17.30 8.84 38.99
C ILE A 93 18.35 9.89 38.58
N GLY A 94 17.97 11.09 38.12
CA GLY A 94 18.91 12.01 37.46
C GLY A 94 19.38 13.22 38.29
N ASP A 95 20.69 13.30 38.54
CA ASP A 95 21.41 14.57 38.70
C ASP A 95 21.35 15.36 37.37
N PHE A 96 21.10 16.67 37.45
CA PHE A 96 20.50 17.49 36.39
C PHE A 96 21.48 18.05 35.34
N GLU A 97 22.65 17.45 35.15
CA GLU A 97 23.52 17.79 34.01
C GLU A 97 23.16 16.92 32.79
N GLY A 98 22.26 17.42 31.95
CA GLY A 98 22.06 17.03 30.55
C GLY A 98 21.48 15.65 30.22
N LYS A 99 21.41 14.73 31.18
CA LYS A 99 20.82 13.40 30.99
C LYS A 99 19.30 13.47 30.79
N PHE A 100 18.62 14.43 31.43
CA PHE A 100 17.17 14.61 31.29
C PHE A 100 16.77 14.95 29.85
N GLU A 101 17.46 15.89 29.20
CA GLU A 101 17.10 16.38 27.86
C GLU A 101 17.20 15.29 26.78
N ARG A 102 18.24 14.45 26.86
CA ARG A 102 18.45 13.34 25.92
C ARG A 102 17.35 12.29 26.05
N VAL A 103 16.94 11.97 27.28
CA VAL A 103 15.92 10.95 27.48
C VAL A 103 14.54 11.50 27.13
N PHE A 104 14.23 12.76 27.47
CA PHE A 104 13.04 13.45 26.98
C PHE A 104 12.99 13.49 25.45
N SER A 105 14.10 13.79 24.78
CA SER A 105 14.19 13.78 23.31
C SER A 105 13.97 12.38 22.71
N THR A 106 14.50 11.35 23.37
CA THR A 106 14.29 9.94 22.97
C THR A 106 12.80 9.56 23.08
N PHE A 107 12.12 10.03 24.12
CA PHE A 107 10.68 9.84 24.25
C PHE A 107 9.88 10.58 23.20
N ALA A 108 10.19 11.86 22.95
CA ALA A 108 9.57 12.63 21.89
C ALA A 108 9.78 11.95 20.53
N LEU A 109 10.98 11.42 20.27
CA LEU A 109 11.30 10.61 19.09
C LEU A 109 10.37 9.39 18.99
N PHE A 110 10.21 8.61 20.06
CA PHE A 110 9.31 7.45 20.05
C PHE A 110 7.85 7.85 19.82
N ALA A 111 7.38 8.93 20.43
CA ALA A 111 6.02 9.44 20.22
C ALA A 111 5.79 9.84 18.75
N VAL A 112 6.74 10.56 18.16
CA VAL A 112 6.73 10.95 16.73
C VAL A 112 6.80 9.72 15.83
N PHE A 113 7.64 8.73 16.16
CA PHE A 113 7.73 7.46 15.42
C PHE A 113 6.41 6.70 15.44
N VAL A 114 5.75 6.60 16.59
CA VAL A 114 4.42 5.98 16.71
C VAL A 114 3.40 6.73 15.88
N LEU A 115 3.41 8.07 15.94
CA LEU A 115 2.52 8.91 15.14
C LEU A 115 2.74 8.68 13.64
N PHE A 116 3.99 8.61 13.18
CA PHE A 116 4.31 8.34 11.79
C PHE A 116 3.91 6.94 11.36
N THR A 117 4.18 5.93 12.19
CA THR A 117 3.75 4.56 11.95
C THR A 117 2.22 4.50 11.84
N ALA A 118 1.50 5.23 12.70
CA ALA A 118 0.04 5.36 12.63
C ALA A 118 -0.45 5.94 11.31
N LEU A 119 0.18 7.04 10.87
CA LEU A 119 -0.15 7.72 9.64
C LEU A 119 0.14 6.85 8.41
N ASP A 120 1.25 6.11 8.42
CA ASP A 120 1.61 5.16 7.36
C ASP A 120 0.64 3.97 7.33
N THR A 121 0.25 3.40 8.48
CA THR A 121 -0.76 2.32 8.52
C THR A 121 -2.13 2.77 8.01
N ARG A 122 -2.51 4.05 8.21
CA ARG A 122 -3.72 4.60 7.58
C ARG A 122 -3.58 4.73 6.06
N ARG A 123 -2.38 5.02 5.55
CA ARG A 123 -2.10 5.07 4.10
C ARG A 123 -2.00 3.66 3.47
N GLU A 124 -1.56 2.67 4.23
CA GLU A 124 -1.38 1.26 3.82
C GLU A 124 -2.67 0.54 3.42
N GLN A 125 -3.85 1.07 3.76
CA GLN A 125 -5.12 0.46 3.34
C GLN A 125 -5.31 0.38 1.81
N LYS A 126 -4.40 0.95 1.00
CA LYS A 126 -4.53 1.04 -0.46
C LYS A 126 -3.41 0.36 -1.27
N SER A 127 -2.30 -0.08 -0.67
CA SER A 127 -1.17 -0.64 -1.43
C SER A 127 -0.26 -1.55 -0.60
N GLU A 128 -0.15 -2.83 -0.98
CA GLU A 128 0.71 -3.83 -0.32
C GLU A 128 2.21 -3.52 -0.43
N TRP A 129 2.64 -2.83 -1.49
CA TRP A 129 4.06 -2.52 -1.70
C TRP A 129 4.57 -1.36 -0.83
N TYR A 130 3.66 -0.51 -0.34
CA TYR A 130 4.02 0.66 0.48
C TYR A 130 4.48 0.25 1.88
N ALA A 131 3.87 -0.79 2.45
CA ALA A 131 4.12 -1.22 3.83
C ALA A 131 5.60 -1.50 4.15
N PRO A 132 6.32 -2.35 3.38
CA PRO A 132 7.74 -2.62 3.67
C PRO A 132 8.63 -1.38 3.50
N VAL A 133 8.36 -0.54 2.49
CA VAL A 133 9.17 0.67 2.22
C VAL A 133 8.99 1.70 3.33
N ALA A 134 7.76 1.91 3.79
CA ALA A 134 7.46 2.81 4.90
C ALA A 134 8.10 2.34 6.21
N LEU A 135 8.05 1.02 6.48
CA LEU A 135 8.71 0.44 7.65
C LEU A 135 10.23 0.67 7.61
N ILE A 136 10.90 0.37 6.48
CA ILE A 136 12.34 0.59 6.32
C ILE A 136 12.69 2.06 6.53
N ALA A 137 11.93 2.98 5.95
CA ALA A 137 12.19 4.41 6.10
C ALA A 137 11.95 4.91 7.53
N ASN A 138 10.90 4.43 8.20
CA ASN A 138 10.63 4.77 9.60
C ASN A 138 11.72 4.21 10.53
N ALA A 139 12.21 3.00 10.27
CA ALA A 139 13.34 2.41 10.98
C ALA A 139 14.63 3.21 10.75
N TYR A 140 14.87 3.67 9.52
CA TYR A 140 16.00 4.54 9.19
C TYR A 140 15.96 5.87 9.95
N ILE A 141 14.82 6.56 9.94
CA ILE A 141 14.64 7.83 10.67
C ILE A 141 14.87 7.61 12.17
N LEU A 142 14.26 6.57 12.76
CA LEU A 142 14.42 6.27 14.17
C LEU A 142 15.89 6.00 14.53
N GLY A 143 16.56 5.14 13.76
CA GLY A 143 17.96 4.79 14.01
C GLY A 143 18.89 5.99 13.91
N LEU A 144 18.74 6.82 12.87
CA LEU A 144 19.56 8.01 12.67
C LEU A 144 19.34 9.02 13.79
N LEU A 145 18.08 9.32 14.15
CA LEU A 145 17.79 10.29 15.21
C LEU A 145 18.20 9.79 16.59
N LEU A 146 18.11 8.49 16.85
CA LEU A 146 18.62 7.92 18.08
C LEU A 146 20.14 8.10 18.20
N ILE A 147 20.89 7.90 17.11
CA ILE A 147 22.33 8.16 17.06
C ILE A 147 22.60 9.64 17.34
N VAL A 148 21.88 10.55 16.69
CA VAL A 148 22.05 12.00 16.88
C VAL A 148 21.79 12.39 18.34
N ILE A 149 20.69 11.97 18.95
CA ILE A 149 20.34 12.32 20.33
C ILE A 149 21.42 11.90 21.33
N TRP A 150 22.06 10.74 21.12
CA TRP A 150 23.03 10.19 22.06
C TRP A 150 24.47 10.62 21.79
N MET A 151 24.84 10.82 20.53
CA MET A 151 26.20 11.19 20.15
C MET A 151 26.45 12.70 20.12
N THR A 152 25.42 13.53 19.92
CA THR A 152 25.58 15.00 19.91
C THR A 152 26.10 15.54 21.25
N PRO A 153 27.19 16.33 21.27
CA PRO A 153 27.74 16.94 22.48
C PRO A 153 26.70 17.75 23.26
N TYR A 154 26.79 17.74 24.59
CA TYR A 154 25.81 18.43 25.44
C TYR A 154 26.08 19.94 25.48
N ASP A 155 25.08 20.74 25.08
CA ASP A 155 25.09 22.19 25.18
C ASP A 155 23.76 22.71 25.76
N SER A 156 23.80 23.23 26.99
CA SER A 156 22.64 23.29 27.92
C SER A 156 21.44 24.14 27.46
N PHE A 157 21.64 25.05 26.50
CA PHE A 157 20.55 25.93 26.01
C PHE A 157 20.21 25.69 24.54
N SER A 158 21.04 24.97 23.79
CA SER A 158 20.90 24.75 22.34
C SER A 158 20.46 23.33 21.99
N LEU A 159 20.74 22.35 22.84
CA LEU A 159 20.64 20.93 22.47
C LEU A 159 19.22 20.50 22.06
N ILE A 160 18.19 20.86 22.83
CA ILE A 160 16.79 20.54 22.46
C ILE A 160 16.40 21.19 21.14
N TRP A 161 16.81 22.46 20.93
CA TRP A 161 16.48 23.22 19.73
C TRP A 161 17.20 22.67 18.48
N GLU A 162 18.47 22.31 18.63
CA GLU A 162 19.30 21.73 17.57
C GLU A 162 18.81 20.33 17.19
N ILE A 163 18.56 19.47 18.18
CA ILE A 163 18.00 18.12 17.96
C ILE A 163 16.64 18.23 17.30
N PHE A 164 15.79 19.16 17.73
CA PHE A 164 14.48 19.38 17.11
C PHE A 164 14.61 19.73 15.62
N TRP A 165 15.43 20.72 15.27
CA TRP A 165 15.61 21.12 13.87
C TRP A 165 16.29 20.04 13.02
N LYS A 166 17.30 19.34 13.55
CA LYS A 166 17.93 18.18 12.89
C LYS A 166 16.90 17.08 12.65
N SER A 167 16.02 16.82 13.62
CA SER A 167 14.94 15.84 13.51
C SER A 167 13.93 16.22 12.43
N VAL A 168 13.44 17.46 12.46
CA VAL A 168 12.50 17.99 11.46
C VAL A 168 13.11 17.91 10.06
N PHE A 169 14.38 18.29 9.91
CA PHE A 169 15.08 18.22 8.63
C PHE A 169 15.19 16.79 8.09
N VAL A 170 15.66 15.83 8.90
CA VAL A 170 15.78 14.42 8.50
C VAL A 170 14.41 13.86 8.11
N ILE A 171 13.38 14.10 8.93
CA ILE A 171 12.02 13.66 8.65
C ILE A 171 11.53 14.26 7.33
N LEU A 172 11.69 15.56 7.12
CA LEU A 172 11.23 16.24 5.89
C LEU A 172 11.93 15.66 4.66
N VAL A 173 13.25 15.55 4.68
CA VAL A 173 14.04 15.02 3.55
C VAL A 173 13.65 13.58 3.26
N THR A 174 13.61 12.70 4.27
CA THR A 174 13.22 11.30 4.06
C THR A 174 11.78 11.19 3.52
N ARG A 175 10.85 11.99 4.03
CA ARG A 175 9.46 11.99 3.54
C ARG A 175 9.34 12.53 2.12
N LEU A 176 10.13 13.55 1.76
CA LEU A 176 10.21 14.08 0.41
C LEU A 176 10.74 13.03 -0.57
N VAL A 177 11.78 12.29 -0.19
CA VAL A 177 12.37 11.21 -1.00
C VAL A 177 11.35 10.10 -1.23
N ILE A 178 10.68 9.62 -0.18
CA ILE A 178 9.62 8.61 -0.31
C ILE A 178 8.51 9.09 -1.25
N PHE A 179 8.06 10.33 -1.07
CA PHE A 179 7.05 10.95 -1.93
C PHE A 179 7.50 11.00 -3.39
N CYS A 180 8.76 11.39 -3.63
CA CYS A 180 9.38 11.42 -4.96
C CYS A 180 9.40 10.03 -5.61
N CYS A 181 9.88 9.01 -4.89
CA CYS A 181 9.91 7.63 -5.37
C CYS A 181 8.49 7.12 -5.70
N GLN A 182 7.50 7.44 -4.87
CA GLN A 182 6.11 7.04 -5.10
C GLN A 182 5.53 7.69 -6.34
N VAL A 183 5.71 9.01 -6.49
CA VAL A 183 5.26 9.74 -7.67
C VAL A 183 5.89 9.13 -8.93
N LEU A 184 7.19 8.83 -8.92
CA LEU A 184 7.89 8.25 -10.06
C LEU A 184 7.42 6.83 -10.40
N LEU A 185 7.28 5.95 -9.40
CA LEU A 185 6.84 4.57 -9.62
C LEU A 185 5.38 4.52 -10.10
N GLN A 186 4.50 5.34 -9.53
CA GLN A 186 3.10 5.42 -9.93
C GLN A 186 2.94 5.96 -11.36
N ILE A 187 3.86 6.83 -11.81
CA ILE A 187 3.90 7.31 -13.19
C ILE A 187 4.43 6.21 -14.13
N GLY A 188 5.44 5.45 -13.70
CA GLY A 188 6.05 4.37 -14.48
C GLY A 188 5.08 3.24 -14.84
N GLU A 189 4.13 2.91 -13.96
CA GLU A 189 3.13 1.84 -14.22
C GLU A 189 2.20 2.13 -15.41
N ARG A 190 2.05 3.40 -15.81
CA ARG A 190 1.12 3.80 -16.87
C ARG A 190 1.82 4.19 -18.18
N LEU A 191 3.14 4.07 -18.24
CA LEU A 191 3.96 4.55 -19.34
C LEU A 191 4.79 3.40 -19.96
N PRO A 192 5.29 3.56 -21.19
CA PRO A 192 6.10 2.53 -21.85
C PRO A 192 7.35 2.14 -21.04
N VAL A 193 7.82 0.91 -21.25
CA VAL A 193 8.90 0.26 -20.48
C VAL A 193 10.16 1.13 -20.34
N VAL A 194 10.50 1.93 -21.36
CA VAL A 194 11.65 2.84 -21.32
C VAL A 194 11.49 3.92 -20.25
N VAL A 195 10.29 4.51 -20.13
CA VAL A 195 10.00 5.55 -19.13
C VAL A 195 9.94 4.94 -17.73
N ALA A 196 9.42 3.72 -17.58
CA ALA A 196 9.44 3.00 -16.31
C ALA A 196 10.88 2.74 -15.82
N ARG A 197 11.80 2.32 -16.70
CA ARG A 197 13.23 2.15 -16.37
C ARG A 197 13.86 3.48 -15.97
N PHE A 198 13.56 4.55 -16.68
CA PHE A 198 14.07 5.89 -16.36
C PHE A 198 13.56 6.40 -15.00
N ALA A 199 12.26 6.20 -14.71
CA ALA A 199 11.66 6.53 -13.43
C ALA A 199 12.28 5.72 -12.27
N PHE A 200 12.61 4.45 -12.51
CA PHE A 200 13.33 3.62 -11.54
C PHE A 200 14.75 4.13 -11.27
N VAL A 201 15.53 4.48 -12.30
CA VAL A 201 16.87 5.06 -12.09
C VAL A 201 16.78 6.38 -11.33
N THR A 202 15.81 7.22 -11.67
CA THR A 202 15.57 8.49 -10.98
C THR A 202 15.16 8.27 -9.52
N SER A 203 14.37 7.24 -9.21
CA SER A 203 13.98 6.93 -7.84
C SER A 203 15.17 6.44 -7.00
N VAL A 204 16.08 5.65 -7.58
CA VAL A 204 17.34 5.25 -6.93
C VAL A 204 18.21 6.47 -6.64
N LEU A 205 18.35 7.38 -7.61
CA LEU A 205 19.08 8.64 -7.42
C LEU A 205 18.44 9.51 -6.34
N ALA A 206 17.11 9.56 -6.26
CA ALA A 206 16.40 10.28 -5.20
C ALA A 206 16.69 9.70 -3.81
N VAL A 207 16.72 8.37 -3.67
CA VAL A 207 17.09 7.70 -2.42
C VAL A 207 18.53 8.01 -2.03
N LEU A 208 19.46 7.89 -2.97
CA LEU A 208 20.87 8.22 -2.74
C LEU A 208 21.06 9.69 -2.35
N SER A 209 20.37 10.61 -3.03
CA SER A 209 20.38 12.04 -2.69
C SER A 209 19.82 12.26 -1.29
N GLY A 210 18.71 11.61 -0.93
CA GLY A 210 18.14 11.64 0.41
C GLY A 210 19.13 11.20 1.50
N ILE A 211 19.81 10.08 1.28
CA ILE A 211 20.83 9.56 2.20
C ILE A 211 22.00 10.53 2.29
N LEU A 212 22.50 11.08 1.17
CA LEU A 212 23.61 12.05 1.19
C LEU A 212 23.24 13.37 1.88
N PHE A 213 21.97 13.78 1.89
CA PHE A 213 21.58 14.98 2.61
C PHE A 213 21.34 14.73 4.11
N THR A 214 21.00 13.51 4.50
CA THR A 214 20.72 13.14 5.90
C THR A 214 21.94 12.57 6.63
N ALA A 215 22.89 11.98 5.92
CA ALA A 215 24.14 11.45 6.49
C ALA A 215 25.00 12.49 7.23
N PRO A 216 25.15 13.75 6.77
CA PRO A 216 25.90 14.78 7.49
C PRO A 216 25.41 14.98 8.92
N VAL A 217 24.11 14.89 9.13
CA VAL A 217 23.48 15.02 10.46
C VAL A 217 24.00 13.95 11.43
N GLY A 218 24.18 12.73 10.94
CA GLY A 218 24.78 11.65 11.73
C GLY A 218 26.29 11.79 11.89
N ILE A 219 27.01 12.22 10.84
CA ILE A 219 28.48 12.37 10.84
C ILE A 219 28.93 13.49 11.77
N GLU A 220 28.22 14.63 11.78
CA GLU A 220 28.45 15.73 12.72
C GLU A 220 28.31 15.28 14.17
N ALA A 221 27.47 14.29 14.46
CA ALA A 221 27.34 13.74 15.81
C ALA A 221 28.62 13.02 16.28
N PHE A 222 29.52 12.64 15.37
CA PHE A 222 30.83 12.06 15.68
C PHE A 222 31.99 13.07 15.57
N ASP A 223 31.69 14.36 15.38
CA ASP A 223 32.69 15.43 15.21
C ASP A 223 33.67 15.19 14.04
N LEU A 224 33.20 14.48 13.00
CA LEU A 224 33.99 14.20 11.81
C LEU A 224 33.82 15.32 10.78
N HIS A 225 34.95 15.84 10.28
CA HIS A 225 34.94 16.87 9.24
C HIS A 225 34.46 16.31 7.90
N ILE A 226 33.48 16.99 7.30
CA ILE A 226 32.91 16.62 6.00
C ILE A 226 33.65 17.41 4.91
N PRO A 227 34.39 16.75 4.00
CA PRO A 227 35.16 17.43 2.98
C PRO A 227 34.25 18.11 1.93
N ASP A 228 34.69 19.23 1.35
CA ASP A 228 33.95 19.95 0.30
C ASP A 228 33.54 19.07 -0.89
N LEU A 229 34.33 18.04 -1.20
CA LEU A 229 34.02 17.08 -2.26
C LEU A 229 32.68 16.37 -2.01
N TYR A 230 32.35 16.09 -0.74
CA TYR A 230 31.08 15.51 -0.35
C TYR A 230 29.90 16.38 -0.78
N TRP A 231 29.92 17.67 -0.43
CA TRP A 231 28.87 18.62 -0.76
C TRP A 231 28.71 18.81 -2.27
N LYS A 232 29.82 18.78 -3.02
CA LYS A 232 29.80 18.80 -4.48
C LYS A 232 29.08 17.58 -5.05
N ILE A 233 29.38 16.38 -4.54
CA ILE A 233 28.73 15.12 -4.98
C ILE A 233 27.24 15.12 -4.59
N ALA A 234 26.91 15.50 -3.35
CA ALA A 234 25.53 15.58 -2.87
C ALA A 234 24.69 16.52 -3.74
N THR A 235 25.22 17.72 -4.03
CA THR A 235 24.56 18.72 -4.88
C THR A 235 24.42 18.23 -6.31
N ALA A 236 25.45 17.61 -6.89
CA ALA A 236 25.39 17.04 -8.23
C ALA A 236 24.30 15.95 -8.34
N LEU A 237 24.19 15.06 -7.35
CA LEU A 237 23.14 14.04 -7.31
C LEU A 237 21.74 14.64 -7.11
N LEU A 238 21.60 15.71 -6.32
CA LEU A 238 20.34 16.43 -6.18
C LEU A 238 19.92 17.02 -7.53
N ILE A 239 20.81 17.75 -8.21
CA ILE A 239 20.53 18.35 -9.52
C ILE A 239 20.16 17.26 -10.54
N LEU A 240 20.89 16.14 -10.56
CA LEU A 240 20.60 15.01 -11.44
C LEU A 240 19.22 14.39 -11.15
N THR A 241 18.86 14.28 -9.87
CA THR A 241 17.54 13.80 -9.44
C THR A 241 16.44 14.77 -9.87
N ALA A 242 16.64 16.08 -9.68
CA ALA A 242 15.70 17.12 -10.09
C ALA A 242 15.51 17.12 -11.61
N LEU A 243 16.59 16.93 -12.37
CA LEU A 243 16.55 16.77 -13.82
C LEU A 243 15.74 15.52 -14.22
N GLY A 244 16.01 14.36 -13.62
CA GLY A 244 15.26 13.13 -13.88
C GLY A 244 13.76 13.27 -13.57
N LEU A 245 13.43 13.95 -12.46
CA LEU A 245 12.06 14.24 -12.09
C LEU A 245 11.38 15.19 -13.09
N SER A 246 12.07 16.25 -13.48
CA SER A 246 11.59 17.22 -14.49
C SER A 246 11.30 16.54 -15.83
N ILE A 247 12.23 15.72 -16.33
CA ILE A 247 12.06 14.95 -17.57
C ILE A 247 10.86 14.00 -17.45
N THR A 248 10.73 13.28 -16.34
CA THR A 248 9.61 12.35 -16.10
C THR A 248 8.27 13.08 -16.08
N LEU A 249 8.21 14.27 -15.47
CA LEU A 249 7.01 15.11 -15.45
C LEU A 249 6.65 15.66 -16.82
N LEU A 250 7.65 16.10 -17.61
CA LEU A 250 7.44 16.58 -18.98
C LEU A 250 6.91 15.46 -19.89
N LEU A 251 7.49 14.27 -19.83
CA LEU A 251 7.02 13.10 -20.58
C LEU A 251 5.61 12.70 -20.17
N ARG A 252 5.31 12.69 -18.87
CA ARG A 252 3.95 12.43 -18.39
C ARG A 252 2.96 13.45 -18.96
N TRP A 253 3.33 14.72 -18.94
CA TRP A 253 2.46 15.78 -19.42
C TRP A 253 2.22 15.66 -20.93
N SER A 254 3.26 15.37 -21.73
CA SER A 254 3.15 15.20 -23.18
C SER A 254 2.33 13.96 -23.58
N TYR A 255 2.57 12.80 -22.97
CA TYR A 255 1.73 11.62 -23.23
C TYR A 255 0.29 11.82 -22.74
N GLY A 256 0.12 12.59 -21.66
CA GLY A 256 -1.19 12.93 -21.14
C GLY A 256 -2.00 13.87 -22.05
N SER A 257 -1.37 14.76 -22.81
CA SER A 257 -2.08 15.60 -23.81
C SER A 257 -2.54 14.76 -25.00
N GLU A 258 -1.67 13.89 -25.53
CA GLU A 258 -2.00 13.00 -26.64
C GLU A 258 -3.15 12.03 -26.28
N ALA A 259 -3.10 11.42 -25.08
CA ALA A 259 -4.17 10.54 -24.61
C ALA A 259 -5.52 11.28 -24.47
N ARG A 260 -5.49 12.55 -24.03
CA ARG A 260 -6.69 13.41 -23.94
C ARG A 260 -7.23 13.82 -25.30
N GLU A 261 -6.36 13.99 -26.29
CA GLU A 261 -6.76 14.26 -27.67
C GLU A 261 -7.35 13.02 -28.34
N ALA A 262 -6.72 11.86 -28.19
CA ALA A 262 -7.24 10.59 -28.69
C ALA A 262 -8.61 10.24 -28.10
N ALA A 263 -8.81 10.45 -26.79
CA ALA A 263 -10.11 10.24 -26.15
C ALA A 263 -11.20 11.19 -26.69
N ARG A 264 -10.85 12.46 -26.94
CA ARG A 264 -11.78 13.43 -27.54
C ARG A 264 -12.12 13.07 -28.99
N ALA A 265 -11.13 12.64 -29.77
CA ALA A 265 -11.34 12.18 -31.14
C ALA A 265 -12.25 10.93 -31.17
N ALA A 266 -11.99 9.94 -30.33
CA ALA A 266 -12.83 8.74 -30.22
C ALA A 266 -14.28 9.06 -29.80
N ALA A 267 -14.46 9.97 -28.84
CA ALA A 267 -15.79 10.42 -28.43
C ALA A 267 -16.53 11.19 -29.54
N ALA A 268 -15.81 11.99 -30.33
CA ALA A 268 -16.37 12.67 -31.49
C ALA A 268 -16.81 11.68 -32.57
N THR A 269 -15.97 10.67 -32.87
CA THR A 269 -16.32 9.60 -33.83
C THR A 269 -17.52 8.77 -33.34
N ALA A 270 -17.57 8.44 -32.05
CA ALA A 270 -18.71 7.71 -31.46
C ALA A 270 -20.02 8.53 -31.55
N ARG A 271 -19.96 9.85 -31.31
CA ARG A 271 -21.11 10.75 -31.50
C ARG A 271 -21.54 10.85 -32.96
N ALA A 272 -20.59 10.93 -33.89
CA ALA A 272 -20.88 10.97 -35.32
C ALA A 272 -21.56 9.67 -35.79
N ALA A 273 -21.09 8.51 -35.33
CA ALA A 273 -21.71 7.21 -35.61
C ALA A 273 -23.13 7.12 -35.04
N ALA A 274 -23.36 7.60 -33.80
CA ALA A 274 -24.69 7.62 -33.19
C ALA A 274 -25.68 8.53 -33.95
N SER A 275 -25.22 9.67 -34.48
CA SER A 275 -26.08 10.55 -35.30
C SER A 275 -26.45 9.94 -36.66
N GLN A 276 -25.58 9.11 -37.27
CA GLN A 276 -25.91 8.45 -38.53
C GLN A 276 -26.96 7.34 -38.37
N GLN A 277 -27.04 6.68 -37.22
CA GLN A 277 -28.11 5.72 -36.93
C GLN A 277 -29.47 6.36 -36.63
N ALA A 278 -29.52 7.63 -36.21
CA ALA A 278 -30.77 8.34 -35.95
C ALA A 278 -31.44 8.91 -37.23
N GLN A 279 -30.76 8.90 -38.37
CA GLN A 279 -31.26 9.47 -39.63
C GLN A 279 -32.02 8.46 -40.51
N GLN A 280 -32.36 7.28 -40.00
CA GLN A 280 -33.18 6.31 -40.73
C GLN A 280 -34.64 6.81 -40.76
N PRO A 281 -35.23 7.10 -41.94
CA PRO A 281 -36.53 7.76 -42.03
C PRO A 281 -37.66 6.77 -41.74
N GLY A 282 -38.11 6.73 -40.48
CA GLY A 282 -39.30 6.02 -40.02
C GLY A 282 -40.36 7.01 -39.53
N GLN A 283 -41.53 6.96 -40.17
CA GLN A 283 -42.70 7.83 -39.98
C GLN A 283 -43.24 7.86 -38.54
N GLY A 284 -43.70 9.03 -38.10
CA GLY A 284 -44.74 9.19 -37.06
C GLY A 284 -44.30 9.86 -35.76
N ALA A 285 -44.46 11.19 -35.69
CA ALA A 285 -44.34 11.98 -34.46
C ALA A 285 -45.62 11.89 -33.60
N PRO A 286 -45.49 12.01 -32.26
CA PRO A 286 -46.18 13.12 -31.59
C PRO A 286 -45.20 14.03 -30.83
N GLN A 287 -45.39 15.35 -31.00
CA GLN A 287 -44.74 16.38 -30.18
C GLN A 287 -45.18 16.26 -28.71
N LEU A 288 -44.22 16.28 -27.80
CA LEU A 288 -44.45 16.46 -26.36
C LEU A 288 -43.73 17.70 -25.85
N GLN A 289 -44.50 18.51 -25.13
CA GLN A 289 -44.17 19.81 -24.54
C GLN A 289 -42.85 19.83 -23.76
N VAL A 290 -42.13 20.93 -23.95
CA VAL A 290 -40.90 21.26 -23.22
C VAL A 290 -41.27 21.69 -21.81
N GLN A 291 -40.93 20.87 -20.81
CA GLN A 291 -40.97 21.26 -19.41
C GLN A 291 -39.55 21.32 -18.84
N GLN A 292 -39.28 22.44 -18.17
CA GLN A 292 -37.98 22.93 -17.74
C GLN A 292 -37.34 22.03 -16.66
N PRO A 293 -36.00 21.79 -16.68
CA PRO A 293 -35.40 20.72 -15.88
C PRO A 293 -35.17 21.14 -14.42
N ALA A 294 -35.72 20.36 -13.49
CA ALA A 294 -35.22 20.26 -12.14
C ALA A 294 -33.87 19.50 -12.16
N GLN A 295 -32.87 20.03 -11.45
CA GLN A 295 -31.55 19.42 -11.32
C GLN A 295 -31.64 18.08 -10.58
N VAL A 296 -31.71 16.98 -11.33
CA VAL A 296 -31.57 15.63 -10.77
C VAL A 296 -30.10 15.27 -10.80
N GLN A 297 -29.53 15.03 -9.61
CA GLN A 297 -28.18 14.54 -9.41
C GLN A 297 -27.98 13.29 -10.28
N ALA A 298 -27.07 13.38 -11.26
CA ALA A 298 -26.74 12.29 -12.17
C ALA A 298 -26.10 11.14 -11.39
N GLN A 299 -26.93 10.19 -10.94
CA GLN A 299 -26.45 8.86 -10.62
C GLN A 299 -25.85 8.28 -11.90
N PRO A 300 -24.61 7.73 -11.86
CA PRO A 300 -23.98 7.15 -13.03
C PRO A 300 -24.90 6.05 -13.59
N LEU A 301 -25.47 6.31 -14.77
CA LEU A 301 -26.33 5.38 -15.48
C LEU A 301 -25.55 4.08 -15.71
N LEU A 302 -25.96 3.03 -15.01
CA LEU A 302 -25.46 1.69 -15.25
C LEU A 302 -25.80 1.29 -16.69
N PRO A 303 -24.88 0.63 -17.42
CA PRO A 303 -25.13 0.20 -18.79
C PRO A 303 -26.35 -0.72 -18.86
N TRP A 304 -27.20 -0.52 -19.87
CA TRP A 304 -28.44 -1.27 -20.05
C TRP A 304 -28.14 -2.76 -20.24
N PRO A 305 -28.82 -3.67 -19.51
CA PRO A 305 -28.56 -5.10 -19.63
C PRO A 305 -28.97 -5.64 -21.00
N THR A 306 -28.20 -6.59 -21.50
CA THR A 306 -28.41 -7.28 -22.78
C THR A 306 -28.62 -8.78 -22.57
N PHE A 307 -29.34 -9.41 -23.49
CA PHE A 307 -29.41 -10.85 -23.66
C PHE A 307 -28.01 -11.43 -23.94
N PRO A 308 -27.79 -12.75 -23.75
CA PRO A 308 -26.53 -13.41 -24.09
C PRO A 308 -26.10 -13.27 -25.56
N ASP A 309 -27.06 -13.00 -26.45
CA ASP A 309 -26.83 -12.76 -27.88
C ASP A 309 -26.54 -11.27 -28.21
N GLY A 310 -26.42 -10.42 -27.20
CA GLY A 310 -26.08 -9.00 -27.33
C GLY A 310 -27.27 -8.08 -27.61
N ARG A 311 -28.50 -8.60 -27.74
CA ARG A 311 -29.70 -7.74 -27.89
C ARG A 311 -30.06 -7.05 -26.57
N PRO A 312 -30.49 -5.78 -26.53
CA PRO A 312 -30.90 -5.13 -25.28
C PRO A 312 -32.21 -5.73 -24.75
N LEU A 313 -32.34 -5.81 -23.42
CA LEU A 313 -33.61 -6.23 -22.82
C LEU A 313 -34.70 -5.18 -23.11
N PRO A 314 -35.95 -5.60 -23.37
CA PRO A 314 -37.06 -4.66 -23.55
C PRO A 314 -37.31 -3.88 -22.25
N ALA A 315 -37.68 -2.60 -22.39
CA ALA A 315 -38.04 -1.76 -21.26
C ALA A 315 -39.49 -2.01 -20.86
N ARG A 316 -39.74 -2.10 -19.55
CA ARG A 316 -41.09 -2.03 -18.98
C ARG A 316 -41.63 -0.60 -19.05
N PRO A 317 -42.94 -0.41 -18.85
CA PRO A 317 -43.56 0.92 -18.80
C PRO A 317 -42.97 1.86 -17.72
N ASP A 318 -42.30 1.30 -16.71
CA ASP A 318 -41.60 2.03 -15.64
C ASP A 318 -40.15 2.40 -16.01
N GLY A 319 -39.69 2.07 -17.22
CA GLY A 319 -38.33 2.34 -17.70
C GLY A 319 -37.27 1.40 -17.14
N GLN A 320 -37.65 0.31 -16.46
CA GLN A 320 -36.71 -0.72 -15.99
C GLN A 320 -36.61 -1.88 -17.00
N PRO A 321 -35.47 -2.60 -17.04
CA PRO A 321 -35.30 -3.75 -17.93
C PRO A 321 -36.21 -4.92 -17.54
N ASP A 322 -36.88 -5.51 -18.53
CA ASP A 322 -37.80 -6.64 -18.32
C ASP A 322 -37.06 -7.99 -18.27
N PHE A 323 -36.61 -8.38 -17.08
CA PHE A 323 -35.94 -9.66 -16.87
C PHE A 323 -36.85 -10.89 -17.09
N SER A 324 -38.18 -10.71 -17.20
CA SER A 324 -39.11 -11.80 -17.50
C SER A 324 -38.88 -12.40 -18.89
N ALA A 325 -38.26 -11.65 -19.80
CA ALA A 325 -37.90 -12.13 -21.13
C ALA A 325 -36.74 -13.15 -21.15
N LEU A 326 -35.99 -13.30 -20.04
CA LEU A 326 -34.86 -14.24 -19.96
C LEU A 326 -35.27 -15.71 -19.77
N GLY A 327 -36.54 -15.98 -19.46
CA GLY A 327 -37.07 -17.33 -19.25
C GLY A 327 -36.49 -18.06 -18.03
N PRO A 328 -37.21 -19.04 -17.45
CA PRO A 328 -36.78 -19.74 -16.24
C PRO A 328 -35.60 -20.73 -16.42
N GLY A 329 -34.99 -20.81 -17.61
CA GLY A 329 -33.98 -21.82 -17.96
C GLY A 329 -32.52 -21.36 -17.95
N GLN A 330 -32.22 -20.06 -17.81
CA GLN A 330 -30.85 -19.54 -18.00
C GLN A 330 -30.20 -18.91 -16.76
N ALA A 331 -30.90 -18.82 -15.62
CA ALA A 331 -30.35 -18.21 -14.40
C ALA A 331 -29.34 -19.09 -13.61
N GLY A 332 -28.96 -20.25 -14.14
CA GLY A 332 -28.18 -21.27 -13.42
C GLY A 332 -26.76 -21.56 -13.92
N GLN A 333 -26.23 -20.80 -14.88
CA GLN A 333 -24.83 -20.94 -15.32
C GLN A 333 -24.08 -19.61 -15.20
N ARG A 334 -23.73 -19.25 -13.96
CA ARG A 334 -22.56 -18.43 -13.63
C ARG A 334 -22.00 -18.90 -12.29
#